data_AF-A0A925FFW1-F1
#
_entry.id   AF-A0A925FFW1-F1
#
_cell.length_a   1.000
_cell.length_b   1.000
_cell.length_c   1.000
_cell.angle_alpha   90.00
_cell.angle_beta   90.00
_cell.angle_gamma   90.00
#
_symmetry.space_group_name_H-M   'P 1'
#
loop_
_entity.id
_entity.type
_entity.pdbx_description
1 polymer ?
#
loop_
_entity_poly.entity_id
_entity_poly.type
_entity_poly.pdbx_seq_one_letter_code
_entity_poly.pdbx_strand_id
1 'polypeptide(L)'
;NSWFQHSPLLDLLKKIAEKGGRVVLTTDHGMIRVQKPVRIIGDRAVNTNLRYKGGKNLNFDEDHVLVCRKPERFFLPKLNVSTAYVFTVEDYFFAYPNNYNYYVGYYRDTFQHGGVSLEEMIIPIVTLKAK
;
A
#
# COMPACT_ATOMS: atom_id res chain seq x y z
N ASN A 1 -7.76 13.66 22.37
CA ASN A 1 -6.63 13.34 21.46
C ASN A 1 -5.80 14.61 21.25
N SER A 2 -4.71 14.79 22.00
CA SER A 2 -3.94 16.06 22.08
C SER A 2 -3.27 16.43 20.75
N TRP A 3 -2.73 15.44 20.03
CA TRP A 3 -2.10 15.63 18.73
C TRP A 3 -2.98 16.41 17.75
N PHE A 4 -4.25 16.00 17.58
CA PHE A 4 -5.15 16.64 16.61
C PHE A 4 -5.46 18.09 16.99
N GLN A 5 -5.69 18.35 18.28
CA GLN A 5 -6.04 19.67 18.80
C GLN A 5 -4.93 20.71 18.59
N HIS A 6 -3.68 20.25 18.55
CA HIS A 6 -2.50 21.07 18.30
C HIS A 6 -1.88 20.83 16.91
N SER A 7 -2.61 20.17 16.00
CA SER A 7 -2.10 19.84 14.67
C SER A 7 -2.33 20.98 13.66
N PRO A 8 -1.40 21.20 12.72
CA PRO A 8 -1.63 22.08 11.57
C PRO A 8 -2.85 21.68 10.73
N LEU A 9 -3.25 20.41 10.76
CA LEU A 9 -4.43 19.90 10.06
C LEU A 9 -5.71 20.54 10.59
N LEU A 10 -5.88 20.63 11.92
CA LEU A 10 -7.06 21.26 12.49
C LEU A 10 -7.13 22.76 12.14
N ASP A 11 -6.00 23.45 12.17
CA ASP A 11 -5.93 24.87 11.80
C ASP A 11 -6.26 25.09 10.32
N LEU A 12 -5.81 24.21 9.44
CA LEU A 12 -6.20 24.22 8.03
C LEU A 12 -7.73 24.03 7.86
N LEU A 13 -8.32 23.06 8.56
CA LEU A 13 -9.76 22.79 8.49
C LEU A 13 -10.59 24.00 8.96
N LYS A 14 -10.15 24.68 10.04
CA LYS A 14 -10.79 25.92 10.52
C LYS A 14 -10.74 27.03 9.47
N LYS A 15 -9.57 27.27 8.86
CA LYS A 15 -9.39 28.28 7.80
C LYS A 15 -10.27 28.01 6.59
N ILE A 16 -10.42 26.74 6.19
CA ILE A 16 -11.33 26.38 5.08
C ILE A 16 -12.78 26.66 5.47
N ALA A 17 -13.18 26.33 6.71
CA ALA A 17 -14.52 26.59 7.21
C ALA A 17 -14.85 28.09 7.27
N GLU A 18 -13.92 28.94 7.70
CA GLU A 18 -14.05 30.41 7.68
C GLU A 18 -14.32 30.98 6.28
N LYS A 19 -13.86 30.29 5.23
CA LYS A 19 -14.13 30.64 3.83
C LYS A 19 -15.38 29.98 3.25
N GLY A 20 -16.17 29.28 4.06
CA GLY A 20 -17.37 28.55 3.61
C GLY A 20 -17.05 27.33 2.73
N GLY A 21 -15.80 26.85 2.74
CA GLY A 21 -15.34 25.76 1.89
C GLY A 21 -15.94 24.40 2.29
N ARG A 22 -16.10 23.52 1.30
CA ARG A 22 -16.41 22.10 1.51
C ARG A 22 -15.12 21.29 1.49
N VAL A 23 -14.96 20.39 2.45
CA VAL A 23 -13.79 19.50 2.53
C VAL A 23 -14.25 18.05 2.37
N VAL A 24 -13.56 17.29 1.51
CA VAL A 24 -13.62 15.83 1.51
C VAL A 24 -12.31 15.34 2.13
N LEU A 25 -12.42 14.68 3.29
CA LEU A 25 -11.29 14.13 4.03
C LEU A 25 -11.29 12.60 3.86
N THR A 26 -10.17 12.07 3.40
CA THR A 26 -9.94 10.65 3.15
C THR A 26 -8.45 10.34 3.27
N THR A 27 -8.07 9.07 3.15
CA THR A 27 -6.69 8.62 2.93
C THR A 27 -6.57 8.00 1.53
N ASP A 28 -5.36 7.90 1.00
CA ASP A 28 -5.08 7.20 -0.26
C ASP A 28 -5.08 5.67 -0.08
N HIS A 29 -4.60 5.20 1.06
CA HIS A 29 -4.68 3.81 1.50
C HIS A 29 -4.64 3.72 3.03
N GLY A 30 -4.99 2.57 3.58
CA GLY A 30 -4.68 2.23 4.98
C GLY A 30 -3.30 1.59 5.13
N MET A 31 -3.09 0.91 6.26
CA MET A 31 -1.85 0.18 6.57
C MET A 31 -2.20 -1.09 7.35
N ILE A 32 -1.38 -2.13 7.22
CA ILE A 32 -1.52 -3.38 7.98
C ILE A 32 -0.20 -3.78 8.62
N ARG A 33 -0.26 -4.41 9.80
CA ARG A 33 0.91 -5.01 10.44
C ARG A 33 1.21 -6.35 9.76
N VAL A 34 2.34 -6.45 9.08
CA VAL A 34 2.72 -7.65 8.30
C VAL A 34 3.38 -8.71 9.17
N GLN A 35 3.12 -9.99 8.89
CA GLN A 35 3.65 -11.09 9.71
C GLN A 35 4.22 -12.25 8.90
N LYS A 36 3.59 -12.57 7.77
CA LYS A 36 3.85 -13.80 7.01
C LYS A 36 4.63 -13.50 5.73
N PRO A 37 5.85 -14.03 5.56
CA PRO A 37 6.62 -13.76 4.36
C PRO A 37 6.18 -14.66 3.19
N VAL A 38 6.18 -14.09 1.98
CA VAL A 38 6.07 -14.78 0.69
C VAL A 38 7.40 -14.60 -0.05
N ARG A 39 7.97 -15.70 -0.53
CA ARG A 39 9.21 -15.64 -1.31
C ARG A 39 8.92 -15.07 -2.70
N ILE A 40 9.74 -14.10 -3.11
CA ILE A 40 9.72 -13.59 -4.48
C ILE A 40 11.13 -13.37 -5.01
N ILE A 41 11.32 -13.71 -6.27
CA ILE A 41 12.51 -13.47 -7.06
C ILE A 41 12.08 -12.61 -8.23
N GLY A 42 12.81 -11.53 -8.47
CA GLY A 42 12.60 -10.68 -9.63
C GLY A 42 13.88 -9.98 -10.04
N ASP A 43 13.85 -9.34 -11.20
CA ASP A 43 14.98 -8.56 -11.70
C ASP A 43 15.36 -7.44 -10.71
N ARG A 44 16.64 -7.04 -10.66
CA ARG A 44 17.14 -5.98 -9.74
C ARG A 44 16.41 -4.63 -9.87
N ALA A 45 15.73 -4.39 -10.99
CA ALA A 45 15.01 -3.16 -11.28
C ALA A 45 13.61 -3.09 -10.64
N VAL A 46 13.20 -4.10 -9.86
CA VAL A 46 11.91 -4.09 -9.19
C VAL A 46 11.97 -3.11 -8.00
N ASN A 47 10.86 -2.40 -7.75
CA ASN A 47 10.72 -1.43 -6.67
C ASN A 47 11.04 -2.01 -5.27
N THR A 48 11.19 -1.15 -4.26
CA THR A 48 11.48 -1.54 -2.87
C THR A 48 10.23 -1.89 -2.04
N ASN A 49 9.01 -1.72 -2.57
CA ASN A 49 7.78 -1.93 -1.82
C ASN A 49 7.61 -3.42 -1.43
N LEU A 50 7.30 -3.71 -0.16
CA LEU A 50 7.24 -5.10 0.34
C LEU A 50 5.91 -5.80 0.08
N ARG A 51 4.91 -5.08 -0.39
CA ARG A 51 3.53 -5.56 -0.53
C ARG A 51 3.09 -5.70 -1.98
N TYR A 52 3.77 -5.03 -2.91
CA TYR A 52 3.58 -5.27 -4.34
C TYR A 52 4.89 -5.21 -5.12
N LYS A 53 4.93 -5.91 -6.25
CA LYS A 53 6.04 -5.90 -7.20
C LYS A 53 5.48 -5.80 -8.62
N GLY A 54 6.14 -4.99 -9.45
CA GLY A 54 5.86 -4.90 -10.88
C GLY A 54 7.11 -5.27 -11.67
N GLY A 55 7.01 -6.16 -12.66
CA GLY A 55 8.16 -6.63 -13.42
C GLY A 55 7.80 -7.60 -14.53
N LYS A 56 8.79 -7.94 -15.37
CA LYS A 56 8.62 -8.92 -16.46
C LYS A 56 8.84 -10.35 -15.99
N ASN A 57 9.88 -10.56 -15.19
CA ASN A 57 10.32 -11.87 -14.73
C ASN A 57 10.17 -11.91 -13.21
N LEU A 58 8.99 -12.29 -12.74
CA LEU A 58 8.72 -12.50 -11.32
C LEU A 58 8.48 -13.99 -11.10
N ASN A 59 9.20 -14.57 -10.16
CA ASN A 59 9.01 -15.94 -9.70
C ASN A 59 8.66 -15.90 -8.21
N PHE A 60 7.50 -16.42 -7.85
CA PHE A 60 6.91 -16.34 -6.52
C PHE A 60 5.95 -17.51 -6.32
N ASP A 61 5.62 -17.78 -5.06
CA ASP A 61 4.51 -18.67 -4.74
C ASP A 61 3.19 -17.93 -4.97
N GLU A 62 2.27 -18.50 -5.76
CA GLU A 62 0.98 -17.86 -6.06
C GLU A 62 0.04 -17.84 -4.84
N ASP A 63 0.30 -18.69 -3.83
CA ASP A 63 -0.45 -18.68 -2.58
C ASP A 63 -0.34 -17.32 -1.88
N HIS A 64 -1.50 -16.78 -1.49
CA HIS A 64 -1.60 -15.46 -0.84
C HIS A 64 -1.09 -14.27 -1.69
N VAL A 65 -1.11 -14.41 -3.02
CA VAL A 65 -0.72 -13.36 -3.97
C VAL A 65 -1.83 -13.13 -4.99
N LEU A 66 -2.26 -11.87 -5.13
CA LEU A 66 -3.09 -11.44 -6.26
C LEU A 66 -2.19 -11.13 -7.46
N VAL A 67 -2.37 -11.88 -8.55
CA VAL A 67 -1.57 -11.75 -9.78
C VAL A 67 -2.33 -10.97 -10.86
N CYS A 68 -1.76 -9.85 -11.29
CA CYS A 68 -2.24 -9.04 -12.40
C CYS A 68 -1.31 -9.18 -13.62
N ARG A 69 -1.62 -10.15 -14.49
CA ARG A 69 -0.87 -10.40 -15.75
C ARG A 69 -1.17 -9.37 -16.86
N LYS A 70 -2.27 -8.62 -16.73
CA LYS A 70 -2.69 -7.57 -17.67
C LYS A 70 -2.92 -6.27 -16.88
N PRO A 71 -1.87 -5.45 -16.66
CA PRO A 71 -1.91 -4.25 -15.81
C PRO A 71 -3.11 -3.33 -16.10
N GLU A 72 -3.47 -3.19 -17.37
CA GLU A 72 -4.59 -2.38 -17.85
C GLU A 72 -5.93 -2.75 -17.21
N ARG A 73 -6.14 -4.01 -16.81
CA ARG A 73 -7.39 -4.44 -16.14
C ARG A 73 -7.55 -3.85 -14.74
N PHE A 74 -6.43 -3.46 -14.13
CA PHE A 74 -6.36 -2.88 -12.79
C PHE A 74 -6.06 -1.37 -12.87
N PHE A 75 -6.16 -0.78 -14.07
CA PHE A 75 -5.79 0.61 -14.34
C PHE A 75 -4.32 0.94 -13.97
N LEU A 76 -3.43 -0.06 -14.06
CA LEU A 76 -2.00 0.10 -13.78
C LEU A 76 -1.20 0.40 -15.06
N PRO A 77 -0.10 1.16 -14.96
CA PRO A 77 0.74 1.47 -16.10
C PRO A 77 1.42 0.21 -16.64
N LYS A 78 1.62 0.19 -17.95
CA LYS A 78 2.29 -0.89 -18.65
C LYS A 78 3.61 -0.40 -19.23
N LEU A 79 4.68 -0.50 -18.45
CA LEU A 79 6.03 -0.09 -18.89
C LEU A 79 6.50 -0.91 -20.09
N ASN A 80 6.05 -2.17 -20.19
CA ASN A 80 6.40 -3.07 -21.27
C ASN A 80 5.25 -4.04 -21.54
N VAL A 81 5.21 -4.65 -22.73
CA VAL A 81 4.16 -5.59 -23.13
C VAL A 81 4.00 -6.77 -22.14
N SER A 82 5.11 -7.20 -21.53
CA SER A 82 5.16 -8.33 -20.60
C SER A 82 5.17 -7.94 -19.11
N THR A 83 4.90 -6.68 -18.75
CA THR A 83 4.84 -6.27 -17.34
C THR A 83 3.66 -6.96 -16.65
N ALA A 84 3.92 -7.64 -15.54
CA ALA A 84 2.93 -8.12 -14.60
C ALA A 84 3.10 -7.42 -13.24
N TYR A 85 2.00 -7.32 -12.49
CA TYR A 85 2.01 -6.88 -11.10
C TYR A 85 1.56 -8.02 -10.20
N VAL A 86 2.15 -8.08 -9.01
CA VAL A 86 1.76 -9.01 -7.96
C VAL A 86 1.60 -8.23 -6.66
N PHE A 87 0.57 -8.56 -5.90
CA PHE A 87 0.21 -7.91 -4.64
C PHE A 87 0.01 -8.98 -3.58
N THR A 88 0.58 -8.82 -2.40
CA THR A 88 0.25 -9.68 -1.27
C THR A 88 -1.14 -9.35 -0.74
N VAL A 89 -1.85 -10.38 -0.26
CA VAL A 89 -3.14 -10.25 0.43
C VAL A 89 -2.92 -10.31 1.95
N GLU A 90 -3.94 -9.95 2.74
CA GLU A 90 -3.93 -10.07 4.21
C GLU A 90 -2.65 -9.48 4.84
N ASP A 91 -2.04 -10.15 5.83
CA ASP A 91 -0.83 -9.75 6.53
C ASP A 91 0.48 -10.25 5.88
N TYR A 92 0.43 -10.69 4.61
CA TYR A 92 1.59 -11.26 3.91
C TYR A 92 2.53 -10.20 3.32
N PHE A 93 3.83 -10.43 3.26
CA PHE A 93 4.77 -9.51 2.63
C PHE A 93 5.85 -10.24 1.86
N PHE A 94 6.35 -9.62 0.80
CA PHE A 94 7.42 -10.17 -0.03
C PHE A 94 8.77 -10.12 0.67
N ALA A 95 9.46 -11.25 0.67
CA ALA A 95 10.84 -11.37 1.12
C ALA A 95 11.70 -12.05 0.04
N TYR A 96 12.85 -11.45 -0.25
CA TYR A 96 13.79 -11.98 -1.23
C TYR A 96 14.59 -13.15 -0.64
N PRO A 97 14.96 -14.18 -1.43
CA PRO A 97 15.71 -15.33 -0.92
C PRO A 97 17.10 -14.98 -0.36
N ASN A 98 17.75 -13.97 -0.95
CA ASN A 98 19.05 -13.49 -0.46
C ASN A 98 18.85 -12.85 0.92
N ASN A 99 19.56 -13.34 1.94
CA ASN A 99 19.40 -12.92 3.33
C ASN A 99 17.95 -13.01 3.84
N TYR A 100 17.18 -14.01 3.40
CA TYR A 100 15.76 -14.18 3.71
C TYR A 100 15.42 -14.00 5.19
N ASN A 101 16.11 -14.72 6.08
CA ASN A 101 15.82 -14.69 7.52
C ASN A 101 16.04 -13.29 8.14
N TYR A 102 17.05 -12.57 7.68
CA TYR A 102 17.27 -11.19 8.12
C TYR A 102 16.10 -10.30 7.71
N TYR A 103 15.68 -10.32 6.44
CA TYR A 103 14.57 -9.49 5.96
C TYR A 103 13.24 -9.86 6.60
N VAL A 104 12.98 -11.16 6.79
CA VAL A 104 11.79 -11.61 7.51
C VAL A 104 11.78 -11.08 8.93
N GLY A 105 12.89 -11.21 9.67
CA GLY A 105 12.99 -10.67 11.02
C GLY A 105 12.92 -9.15 11.09
N TYR A 106 13.47 -8.45 10.10
CA TYR A 106 13.50 -6.99 10.05
C TYR A 106 12.13 -6.37 9.76
N TYR A 107 11.31 -6.99 8.92
CA TYR A 107 10.02 -6.43 8.50
C TYR A 107 8.79 -7.03 9.20
N ARG A 108 8.91 -8.20 9.82
CA ARG A 108 7.83 -8.77 10.62
C ARG A 108 7.41 -7.78 11.71
N ASP A 109 6.10 -7.68 11.93
CA ASP A 109 5.44 -6.78 12.88
C ASP A 109 5.61 -5.28 12.60
N THR A 110 6.11 -4.91 11.41
CA THR A 110 6.08 -3.52 10.94
C THR A 110 4.75 -3.20 10.25
N PHE A 111 4.34 -1.93 10.28
CA PHE A 111 3.20 -1.47 9.50
C PHE A 111 3.63 -1.17 8.07
N GLN A 112 2.95 -1.78 7.11
CA GLN A 112 3.23 -1.64 5.68
C GLN A 112 1.95 -1.31 4.91
N HIS A 113 2.14 -0.87 3.67
CA HIS A 113 1.07 -0.64 2.72
C HIS A 113 1.52 -0.98 1.29
N GLY A 114 0.57 -1.00 0.36
CA GLY A 114 0.78 -1.24 -1.07
C GLY A 114 0.29 -2.60 -1.55
N GLY A 115 -0.20 -3.45 -0.66
CA GLY A 115 -0.87 -4.71 -0.99
C GLY A 115 -2.36 -4.49 -1.17
N VAL A 116 -3.13 -5.57 -1.07
CA VAL A 116 -4.59 -5.54 -1.28
C VAL A 116 -5.36 -6.13 -0.09
N SER A 117 -4.86 -5.92 1.14
CA SER A 117 -5.64 -6.26 2.35
C SER A 117 -6.86 -5.35 2.49
N LEU A 118 -7.85 -5.79 3.28
CA LEU A 118 -9.05 -4.99 3.51
C LEU A 118 -8.73 -3.69 4.25
N GLU A 119 -7.77 -3.73 5.19
CA GLU A 119 -7.27 -2.59 5.94
C GLU A 119 -6.61 -1.54 5.04
N GLU A 120 -5.96 -1.97 3.96
CA GLU A 120 -5.35 -1.07 2.98
C GLU A 120 -6.40 -0.47 2.02
N MET A 121 -7.38 -1.27 1.61
CA MET A 121 -8.32 -0.94 0.53
C MET A 121 -9.60 -0.24 1.01
N ILE A 122 -10.10 -0.56 2.20
CA ILE A 122 -11.30 0.06 2.77
C ILE A 122 -10.89 1.32 3.52
N ILE A 123 -11.08 2.47 2.87
CA ILE A 123 -10.67 3.78 3.39
C ILE A 123 -11.86 4.60 3.89
N PRO A 124 -11.70 5.38 4.98
CA PRO A 124 -12.73 6.30 5.44
C PRO A 124 -12.83 7.49 4.49
N ILE A 125 -14.06 7.94 4.21
CA ILE A 125 -14.33 9.18 3.49
C ILE A 125 -15.35 10.01 4.28
N VAL A 126 -15.04 11.27 4.54
CA VAL A 126 -15.91 12.20 5.27
C VAL A 126 -16.04 13.50 4.50
N THR A 127 -17.28 13.96 4.31
CA THR A 127 -17.54 15.30 3.75
C THR A 127 -17.90 16.27 4.87
N LEU A 128 -17.10 17.32 5.02
CA LEU A 128 -17.29 18.39 5.98
C LEU A 128 -17.79 19.64 5.27
N LYS A 129 -18.67 20.39 5.94
CA LYS A 129 -19.15 21.71 5.51
C LYS A 129 -18.96 22.70 6.65
N ALA A 130 -18.69 23.95 6.31
CA ALA A 130 -18.69 25.03 7.27
C ALA A 130 -20.05 25.08 8.01
N LYS A 131 -20.00 25.40 9.30
CA LYS A 131 -21.20 25.71 10.08
C LYS A 131 -21.64 27.14 9.81
#